data_AF-A0A1Q7XBJ6-F1
#
_entry.id   AF-A0A1Q7XBJ6-F1
#
_cell.length_a   1.000
_cell.length_b   1.000
_cell.length_c   1.000
_cell.angle_alpha   90.00
_cell.angle_beta   90.00
_cell.angle_gamma   90.00
#
_symmetry.space_group_name_H-M   'P 1'
#
loop_
_entity.id
_entity.type
_entity.pdbx_description
1 polymer ?
#
loop_
_entity_poly.entity_id
_entity_poly.type
_entity_poly.pdbx_seq_one_letter_code
_entity_poly.pdbx_strand_id
1 'polypeptide(L)' 'MGTKPEIIKLSPIIHQLDKKNSFVIFTGQHYDYNLSLQFIEELDIRKPDYWMELTKSNPSLQIGEIITKNF' A
#
# COMPACT_ATOMS: atom_id res chain seq x y z
N MET A 1 0.21 0.34 -3.50
CA MET A 1 1.25 -0.66 -3.14
C MET A 1 0.70 -1.62 -2.11
N GLY A 2 1.16 -2.87 -2.09
CA GLY A 2 0.55 -3.92 -1.27
C GLY A 2 1.49 -4.92 -0.65
N THR A 3 2.76 -4.89 -1.04
CA THR A 3 3.75 -5.89 -0.63
C THR A 3 4.99 -5.21 -0.08
N LYS A 4 5.72 -5.91 0.79
CA LYS A 4 6.98 -5.42 1.37
C LYS A 4 8.00 -4.95 0.30
N PRO A 5 8.28 -5.70 -0.79
CA PRO A 5 9.19 -5.23 -1.83
C PRO A 5 8.75 -3.94 -2.50
N GLU A 6 7.44 -3.72 -2.69
CA GLU A 6 6.92 -2.48 -3.26
C GLU A 6 7.11 -1.29 -2.33
N ILE A 7 6.82 -1.45 -1.03
CA ILE A 7 6.99 -0.39 -0.02
C ILE A 7 8.45 0.09 -0.02
N ILE A 8 9.40 -0.83 -0.02
CA ILE A 8 10.84 -0.51 -0.04
C ILE A 8 11.24 0.20 -1.35
N LYS A 9 10.82 -0.34 -2.51
CA LYS A 9 11.21 0.21 -3.82
C LYS A 9 10.59 1.57 -4.11
N LEU A 10 9.38 1.82 -3.63
CA LEU A 10 8.65 3.07 -3.89
C LEU A 10 8.93 4.15 -2.85
N SER A 11 9.56 3.84 -1.72
CA SER A 11 9.89 4.81 -0.66
C SER A 11 10.54 6.11 -1.19
N PRO A 12 11.62 6.06 -2.01
CA PRO A 12 12.25 7.29 -2.53
C PRO A 12 11.32 8.10 -3.43
N ILE A 13 10.43 7.45 -4.18
CA ILE A 13 9.45 8.13 -5.03
C ILE A 13 8.42 8.83 -4.14
N ILE A 14 7.90 8.14 -3.11
CA ILE A 14 6.92 8.69 -2.19
C ILE A 14 7.45 9.93 -1.46
N HIS A 15 8.73 9.96 -1.10
CA HIS A 15 9.38 11.14 -0.51
C HIS A 15 9.41 12.35 -1.45
N GLN A 16 9.45 12.13 -2.76
CA GLN A 16 9.46 13.20 -3.77
C GLN A 16 8.06 13.61 -4.23
N LEU A 17 7.02 12.82 -3.91
CA LEU A 17 5.65 13.11 -4.31
C LEU A 17 5.03 14.20 -3.42
N ASP A 18 4.46 15.23 -4.06
CA ASP A 18 3.64 16.22 -3.37
C ASP A 18 2.33 15.58 -2.89
N LYS A 19 2.06 15.70 -1.58
CA LYS A 19 0.86 15.15 -0.94
C LYS A 19 -0.44 15.72 -1.49
N LYS A 20 -0.45 16.94 -2.02
CA LYS A 20 -1.67 17.55 -2.60
C LYS A 20 -2.03 16.99 -3.97
N ASN A 21 -1.04 16.43 -4.68
CA ASN A 21 -1.16 16.01 -6.08
C ASN A 21 -1.00 14.50 -6.25
N SER A 22 -0.88 13.76 -5.14
CA SER A 22 -0.65 12.32 -5.16
C SER A 22 -1.38 11.61 -4.02
N PHE A 23 -1.88 10.41 -4.31
CA PHE A 23 -2.40 9.50 -3.30
C PHE A 23 -1.53 8.25 -3.20
N VAL A 24 -1.22 7.85 -1.97
CA VAL A 24 -0.58 6.58 -1.64
C VAL A 24 -1.67 5.67 -1.09
N ILE A 25 -1.99 4.63 -1.85
CA ILE A 25 -3.00 3.63 -1.51
C ILE A 25 -2.30 2.34 -1.12
N PHE A 26 -2.62 1.82 0.06
CA PHE A 26 -2.15 0.51 0.52
C PHE A 26 -3.22 -0.55 0.27
N THR A 27 -2.91 -1.53 -0.58
CA THR A 27 -3.87 -2.58 -0.95
C THR A 27 -4.01 -3.64 0.14
N GLY A 28 -2.99 -3.85 0.99
CA GLY A 28 -3.05 -4.89 2.02
C GLY A 28 -2.98 -6.32 1.46
N GLN A 29 -2.25 -6.52 0.36
CA GLN A 29 -2.02 -7.84 -0.25
C GLN A 29 -1.16 -8.78 0.62
N HIS A 30 -0.68 -8.31 1.78
CA HIS A 30 0.10 -9.08 2.75
C HIS A 30 -0.69 -9.24 4.06
N TYR A 31 -0.72 -10.46 4.61
CA TYR A 31 -1.45 -10.80 5.84
C TYR A 31 -0.92 -10.12 7.10
N ASP A 32 0.32 -9.64 7.06
CA ASP A 32 0.95 -9.00 8.21
C ASP A 32 0.95 -7.47 8.05
N TYR A 33 -0.13 -6.86 8.58
CA TYR A 33 -0.29 -5.43 8.70
C TYR A 33 0.81 -4.80 9.57
N ASN A 34 1.22 -5.48 10.65
CA ASN A 34 2.23 -4.98 11.58
C ASN A 34 3.60 -4.88 10.88
N LEU A 35 3.94 -5.87 10.06
CA LEU A 35 5.19 -5.84 9.29
C LEU A 35 5.21 -4.68 8.27
N SER A 36 4.08 -4.40 7.63
CA SER A 36 4.00 -3.29 6.66
C SER A 36 4.12 -1.93 7.35
N LEU A 37 3.55 -1.77 8.54
CA LEU A 37 3.71 -0.56 9.35
C LEU A 37 5.15 -0.33 9.78
N GLN A 38 5.87 -1.38 10.17
CA GLN A 38 7.28 -1.26 10.56
C GLN A 38 8.13 -0.67 9.41
N PHE A 39 7.90 -1.08 8.16
CA PHE A 39 8.62 -0.49 7.03
C PHE A 39 8.26 0.98 6.77
N ILE A 40 7.00 1.38 7.00
CA ILE A 40 6.60 2.78 6.87
C ILE A 40 7.35 3.63 7.89
N GLU A 41 7.44 3.16 9.13
CA GLU A 41 8.13 3.85 10.22
C GLU A 41 9.65 3.89 9.99
N GLU A 42 10.27 2.75 9.68
CA GLU A 42 11.73 2.65 9.47
C GLU A 42 12.21 3.45 8.26
N LEU A 43 11.40 3.56 7.22
CA LEU A 43 11.74 4.28 5.98
C LEU A 43 11.21 5.72 5.96
N ASP A 44 10.63 6.21 7.07
CA ASP A 44 10.01 7.53 7.18
C ASP A 44 9.05 7.85 6.02
N ILE A 45 8.23 6.86 5.64
CA ILE A 45 7.25 7.01 4.56
C ILE A 45 6.02 7.69 5.16
N ARG A 46 5.47 8.69 4.47
CA ARG A 46 4.19 9.28 4.87
C ARG A 46 3.10 8.20 4.96
N LYS A 47 2.20 8.32 5.94
CA LYS A 47 1.05 7.42 6.05
C LYS A 47 0.25 7.41 4.74
N PRO A 48 -0.28 6.25 4.33
CA PRO A 48 -1.12 6.17 3.16
C PRO A 48 -2.40 6.97 3.35
N ASP A 49 -2.91 7.48 2.23
CA ASP A 49 -4.16 8.21 2.20
C ASP A 49 -5.36 7.26 2.30
N TYR A 50 -5.21 6.02 1.81
CA TYR A 50 -6.24 4.99 1.85
C TYR A 50 -5.67 3.60 2.16
N TRP A 51 -6.42 2.83 2.94
CA TRP A 51 -6.20 1.40 3.16
C TRP A 51 -7.34 0.62 2.50
N MET A 52 -6.97 -0.31 1.61
CA MET A 52 -7.93 -1.07 0.83
C MET A 52 -8.36 -2.36 1.49
N GLU A 53 -7.64 -2.88 2.49
CA GLU A 53 -8.00 -4.13 3.23
C GLU A 53 -8.59 -5.22 2.33
N LEU A 54 -7.77 -5.81 1.47
CA LEU A 54 -8.23 -6.92 0.62
C LEU A 54 -8.61 -8.13 1.47
N THR A 55 -9.77 -8.70 1.19
CA THR A 55 -10.34 -9.81 1.95
C THR A 55 -10.04 -11.17 1.32
N LYS A 56 -9.61 -11.19 0.05
CA LYS A 56 -9.36 -12.42 -0.70
C LYS A 56 -7.89 -12.85 -0.60
N SER A 57 -7.66 -14.16 -0.54
CA SER A 57 -6.33 -14.78 -0.49
C SER A 57 -5.79 -15.16 -1.86
N ASN A 58 -6.69 -15.53 -2.78
CA ASN A 58 -6.33 -15.94 -4.12
C ASN A 58 -5.92 -14.71 -4.95
N PRO A 59 -4.77 -14.73 -5.64
CA PRO A 59 -4.29 -13.58 -6.42
C PRO A 59 -5.28 -13.06 -7.46
N SER A 60 -6.00 -13.95 -8.17
CA SER A 60 -6.98 -13.53 -9.18
C SER A 60 -8.17 -12.82 -8.54
N LEU A 61 -8.61 -13.29 -7.37
CA LEU A 61 -9.69 -12.67 -6.62
C LEU A 61 -9.27 -11.34 -5.98
N GLN A 62 -8.02 -11.23 -5.51
CA GLN A 62 -7.47 -9.96 -5.02
C GLN A 62 -7.44 -8.90 -6.13
N ILE A 63 -7.00 -9.26 -7.33
CA ILE A 63 -6.99 -8.35 -8.48
C ILE A 63 -8.42 -7.90 -8.81
N GLY A 64 -9.38 -8.83 -8.83
CA GLY A 64 -10.79 -8.49 -9.03
C GLY A 64 -11.31 -7.53 -7.96
N GLU A 65 -10.99 -7.78 -6.70
CA GLU A 65 -11.37 -6.92 -5.58
C GLU A 65 -10.78 -5.51 -5.73
N ILE A 66 -9.49 -5.38 -6.09
CA ILE A 66 -8.84 -4.09 -6.37
C ILE A 66 -9.58 -3.31 -7.46
N ILE A 67 -9.95 -3.97 -8.56
CA ILE A 67 -10.63 -3.32 -9.71
C ILE A 67 -12.02 -2.82 -9.32
N THR A 68 -12.73 -3.56 -8.48
CA THR A 68 -14.12 -3.23 -8.10
C THR A 68 -14.26 -2.23 -6.95
N LYS A 69 -13.17 -1.93 -6.24
CA LYS A 69 -13.20 -1.08 -5.04
C LYS A 69 -13.04 0.40 -5.43
N ASN A 70 -13.93 1.25 -4.94
CA ASN A 70 -13.90 2.70 -5.18
C ASN A 70 -13.19 3.43 -4.01
N PHE A 71 -12.52 4.54 -4.31
CA PHE A 71 -11.80 5.41 -3.36
C PHE A 71 -12.47 6.77 -3.21
#